data_AF-A0A5Q2VB55-F1
#
_entry.id   AF-A0A5Q2VB55-F1
#
_cell.length_a   1.000
_cell.length_b   1.000
_cell.length_c   1.000
_cell.angle_alpha   90.00
_cell.angle_beta   90.00
_cell.angle_gamma   90.00
#
_symmetry.space_group_name_H-M   'P 1'
#
loop_
_entity.id
_entity.type
_entity.pdbx_description
1 polymer ?
#
loop_
_entity_poly.entity_id
_entity_poly.type
_entity_poly.pdbx_seq_one_letter_code
_entity_poly.pdbx_strand_id
1 'polypeptide(L)'
;MKGKLLFTAVGVILLSACVGDRLDQRYAPDMPITAHAKDNGDICIYPLPKENEKPDTLYISSDAGEKLIEVANQDPKKGICVTQGNYSFQENHLYSMRLNFIPIEKRENLQDASGRAFIAHFKVKKLNGSYDLL
;
A
#
# COMPACT_ATOMS: atom_id res chain seq x y z
N MET A 1 50.30 24.88 19.99
CA MET A 1 48.85 24.85 19.65
C MET A 1 48.62 24.24 18.25
N LYS A 2 48.92 22.94 18.03
CA LYS A 2 48.66 22.27 16.74
C LYS A 2 47.91 20.94 16.84
N GLY A 3 47.89 20.31 18.03
CA GLY A 3 47.21 19.02 18.24
C GLY A 3 45.71 19.09 18.51
N LYS A 4 45.16 20.22 18.98
CA LYS A 4 43.73 20.33 19.32
C LYS A 4 42.79 20.47 18.12
N LEU A 5 43.29 20.93 16.98
CA LEU A 5 42.49 21.17 15.77
C LEU A 5 42.22 19.87 14.98
N LEU A 6 43.11 18.89 15.09
CA LEU A 6 42.98 17.60 14.39
C LEU A 6 41.90 16.70 15.02
N PHE A 7 41.75 16.70 16.34
CA PHE A 7 40.73 15.89 17.01
C PHE A 7 39.30 16.40 16.78
N THR A 8 39.13 17.71 16.59
CA THR A 8 37.81 18.30 16.30
C THR A 8 37.33 17.95 14.89
N ALA A 9 38.23 17.93 13.90
CA ALA A 9 37.88 17.54 12.54
C ALA A 9 37.50 16.05 12.41
N VAL A 10 38.19 15.15 13.15
CA VAL A 10 37.87 13.71 13.14
C VAL A 10 36.53 13.42 13.82
N GLY A 11 36.17 14.15 14.88
CA GLY A 11 34.89 13.98 15.56
C GLY A 11 33.67 14.35 14.70
N VAL A 12 33.77 15.40 13.87
CA VAL A 12 32.68 15.83 12.98
C VAL A 12 32.46 14.85 11.82
N ILE A 13 33.53 14.24 11.30
CA ILE A 13 33.42 13.23 10.23
C ILE A 13 32.78 11.94 10.74
N LEU A 14 33.12 11.49 11.95
CA LEU A 14 32.53 10.29 12.55
C LEU A 14 31.04 10.45 12.90
N LEU A 15 30.57 11.66 13.22
CA LEU A 15 29.15 11.94 13.48
C LEU A 15 28.31 12.04 12.20
N SER A 16 28.92 12.31 11.05
CA SER A 16 28.24 12.31 9.74
C SER A 16 28.00 10.90 9.16
N ALA A 17 28.55 9.85 9.77
CA ALA A 17 28.31 8.46 9.34
C ALA A 17 26.92 7.94 9.76
N CYS A 18 26.16 8.69 10.55
CA CYS A 18 24.71 8.52 10.68
C CYS A 18 23.98 9.20 9.51
N VAL A 19 24.44 9.00 8.27
CA VAL A 19 23.55 9.18 7.12
C VAL A 19 22.56 8.02 7.26
N GLY A 20 21.42 8.31 7.87
CA GLY A 20 20.37 7.31 8.11
C GLY A 20 20.16 6.55 6.83
N ASP A 21 20.43 5.23 6.88
CA ASP A 21 20.13 4.30 5.80
C ASP A 21 18.86 4.76 5.12
N ARG A 22 19.00 5.16 3.85
CA ARG A 22 17.93 5.66 3.00
C ARG A 22 16.66 4.85 3.24
N LEU A 23 15.78 5.35 4.11
CA LEU A 23 14.54 4.68 4.47
C LEU A 23 13.68 4.51 3.21
N ASP A 24 13.83 5.43 2.25
CA ASP A 24 13.30 5.40 0.89
C ASP A 24 13.73 4.18 0.07
N GLN A 25 14.89 3.57 0.35
CA GLN A 25 15.32 2.33 -0.32
C GLN A 25 14.81 1.05 0.33
N ARG A 26 14.23 1.11 1.54
CA ARG A 26 13.71 -0.10 2.23
C ARG A 26 12.26 -0.43 1.89
N TYR A 27 11.51 0.52 1.32
CA TYR A 27 10.10 0.34 1.00
C TYR A 27 9.90 0.37 -0.51
N ALA A 28 9.30 -0.69 -1.06
CA ALA A 28 8.81 -0.65 -2.43
C ALA A 28 7.71 0.42 -2.52
N PRO A 29 7.77 1.32 -3.53
CA PRO A 29 6.73 2.33 -3.69
C PRO A 29 5.38 1.68 -3.97
N ASP A 30 4.31 2.31 -3.50
CA ASP A 30 2.95 1.89 -3.82
C ASP A 30 2.71 2.00 -5.34
N MET A 31 2.26 0.92 -5.96
CA MET A 31 1.97 0.88 -7.39
C MET A 31 0.55 1.39 -7.64
N PRO A 32 0.35 2.41 -8.47
CA PRO A 32 -0.99 2.90 -8.75
C PRO A 32 -1.81 1.83 -9.49
N ILE A 33 -3.08 1.72 -9.14
CA ILE A 33 -4.05 0.86 -9.80
C ILE A 33 -5.42 1.52 -9.85
N THR A 34 -6.24 1.14 -10.84
CA THR A 34 -7.62 1.59 -10.95
C THR A 34 -8.55 0.66 -10.18
N ALA A 35 -9.50 1.25 -9.45
CA ALA A 35 -10.62 0.52 -8.87
C ALA A 35 -11.77 0.42 -9.89
N HIS A 36 -12.59 -0.62 -9.76
CA HIS A 36 -13.71 -0.88 -10.65
C HIS A 36 -14.95 -1.19 -9.82
N ALA A 37 -16.06 -0.52 -10.12
CA ALA A 37 -17.35 -0.87 -9.54
C ALA A 37 -18.00 -2.00 -10.34
N LYS A 38 -18.62 -2.94 -9.63
CA LYS A 38 -19.51 -3.96 -10.20
C LYS A 38 -20.96 -3.50 -10.09
N ASP A 39 -21.82 -4.08 -10.93
CA ASP A 39 -23.26 -3.76 -10.96
C ASP A 39 -23.95 -3.91 -9.60
N ASN A 40 -23.48 -4.86 -8.77
CA ASN A 40 -24.01 -5.10 -7.42
C ASN A 40 -23.49 -4.12 -6.35
N GLY A 41 -22.70 -3.12 -6.75
CA GLY A 41 -22.11 -2.12 -5.85
C GLY A 41 -20.81 -2.58 -5.18
N ASP A 42 -20.25 -3.73 -5.50
CA ASP A 42 -18.93 -4.10 -4.99
C ASP A 42 -17.84 -3.26 -5.69
N ILE A 43 -16.80 -2.88 -4.96
CA ILE A 43 -15.63 -2.20 -5.52
C ILE A 43 -14.45 -3.16 -5.52
N CYS A 44 -13.87 -3.38 -6.69
CA CYS A 44 -12.78 -4.33 -6.90
C CYS A 44 -11.53 -3.65 -7.45
N ILE A 45 -10.37 -4.22 -7.12
CA ILE A 45 -9.08 -3.91 -7.73
C ILE A 45 -8.51 -5.19 -8.34
N TYR A 46 -7.85 -5.08 -9.49
CA TYR A 46 -7.34 -6.21 -10.25
C TYR A 46 -5.81 -6.16 -10.31
N PRO A 47 -5.11 -6.44 -9.19
CA PRO A 47 -3.66 -6.43 -9.18
C PRO A 47 -3.12 -7.48 -10.14
N LEU A 48 -1.92 -7.25 -10.69
CA LEU A 48 -1.19 -8.29 -11.41
C LEU A 48 -0.41 -9.14 -10.39
N PRO A 49 -0.85 -10.35 -10.02
CA PRO A 49 -0.15 -11.16 -9.01
C PRO A 49 1.17 -11.71 -9.57
N LYS A 50 2.19 -11.86 -8.73
CA LYS A 50 3.39 -12.67 -8.99
C LYS A 50 3.26 -14.06 -8.37
N GLU A 51 4.03 -15.03 -8.88
CA GLU A 51 3.93 -16.43 -8.43
C GLU A 51 4.25 -16.64 -6.94
N ASN A 52 5.20 -15.87 -6.39
CA ASN A 52 5.69 -16.06 -5.01
C ASN A 52 5.11 -15.05 -4.00
N GLU A 53 3.97 -14.44 -4.29
CA GLU A 53 3.29 -13.53 -3.38
C GLU A 53 1.80 -13.83 -3.29
N LYS A 54 1.18 -13.41 -2.19
CA LYS A 54 -0.27 -13.50 -1.99
C LYS A 54 -0.82 -12.20 -1.43
N PRO A 55 -2.09 -11.86 -1.71
CA PRO A 55 -2.74 -10.74 -1.05
C PRO A 55 -2.83 -11.03 0.45
N ASP A 56 -2.72 -9.98 1.26
CA ASP A 56 -2.74 -10.09 2.72
C ASP A 56 -3.85 -9.22 3.29
N THR A 57 -3.66 -7.91 3.20
CA THR A 57 -4.56 -6.91 3.76
C THR A 57 -4.93 -5.86 2.73
N LEU A 58 -6.16 -5.38 2.83
CA LEU A 58 -6.67 -4.24 2.09
C LEU A 58 -7.07 -3.16 3.08
N TYR A 59 -6.44 -2.00 2.96
CA TYR A 59 -6.72 -0.83 3.79
C TYR A 59 -7.51 0.20 2.99
N ILE A 60 -8.64 0.63 3.52
CA ILE A 60 -9.52 1.66 2.96
C ILE A 60 -9.39 2.88 3.86
N SER A 61 -9.16 4.04 3.27
CA SER A 61 -9.12 5.32 3.99
C SER A 61 -9.86 6.41 3.22
N SER A 62 -10.51 7.30 3.97
CA SER A 62 -11.20 8.49 3.51
C SER A 62 -11.41 9.44 4.68
N ASP A 63 -11.92 10.63 4.42
CA ASP A 63 -12.43 11.55 5.44
C ASP A 63 -13.67 11.02 6.18
N ALA A 64 -14.41 10.07 5.60
CA ALA A 64 -15.49 9.34 6.28
C ALA A 64 -15.01 8.26 7.26
N GLY A 65 -13.71 7.92 7.21
CA GLY A 65 -13.08 6.94 8.11
C GLY A 65 -12.25 5.90 7.38
N GLU A 66 -11.78 4.93 8.17
CA GLU A 66 -10.77 3.96 7.79
C GLU A 66 -11.22 2.53 8.11
N LYS A 67 -10.76 1.55 7.31
CA LYS A 67 -10.99 0.13 7.57
C LYS A 67 -9.86 -0.73 7.03
N LEU A 68 -9.43 -1.71 7.83
CA LEU A 68 -8.54 -2.78 7.41
C LEU A 68 -9.35 -4.07 7.21
N ILE A 69 -9.12 -4.75 6.08
CA ILE A 69 -9.80 -6.00 5.70
C ILE A 69 -8.74 -7.05 5.35
N GLU A 70 -8.82 -8.22 5.97
CA GLU A 70 -8.01 -9.37 5.57
C GLU A 70 -8.57 -9.97 4.27
N VAL A 71 -7.72 -10.10 3.25
CA VAL A 71 -8.10 -10.54 1.90
C VAL A 71 -7.30 -11.74 1.42
N ALA A 72 -6.57 -12.40 2.31
CA ALA A 72 -5.76 -13.59 2.00
C ALA A 72 -6.57 -14.76 1.41
N ASN A 73 -7.88 -14.80 1.65
CA ASN A 73 -8.78 -15.82 1.10
C ASN A 73 -9.32 -15.47 -0.30
N GLN A 74 -9.05 -14.27 -0.81
CA GLN A 74 -9.49 -13.86 -2.14
C GLN A 74 -8.45 -14.21 -3.21
N ASP A 75 -8.92 -14.66 -4.37
CA ASP A 75 -8.07 -14.96 -5.52
C ASP A 75 -7.75 -13.66 -6.28
N PRO A 76 -6.49 -13.19 -6.29
CA PRO A 76 -6.13 -11.94 -6.96
C PRO A 76 -6.38 -11.99 -8.48
N LYS A 77 -6.41 -13.18 -9.10
CA LYS A 77 -6.75 -13.33 -10.52
C LYS A 77 -8.23 -13.02 -10.82
N LYS A 78 -9.11 -13.13 -9.82
CA LYS A 78 -10.53 -12.76 -9.91
C LYS A 78 -10.80 -11.33 -9.45
N GLY A 79 -9.76 -10.62 -9.02
CA GLY A 79 -9.84 -9.32 -8.38
C GLY A 79 -10.07 -9.44 -6.87
N ILE A 80 -9.57 -8.44 -6.15
CA ILE A 80 -9.81 -8.25 -4.73
C ILE A 80 -10.98 -7.28 -4.57
N CYS A 81 -12.08 -7.75 -4.02
CA CYS A 81 -13.34 -7.02 -3.96
C CYS A 81 -13.76 -6.71 -2.52
N VAL A 82 -14.28 -5.50 -2.35
CA VAL A 82 -14.94 -5.02 -1.13
C VAL A 82 -16.43 -5.04 -1.38
N THR A 83 -17.13 -5.89 -0.62
CA THR A 83 -18.59 -5.97 -0.69
C THR A 83 -19.23 -4.87 0.14
N GLN A 84 -20.49 -4.55 -0.17
CA GLN A 84 -21.27 -3.57 0.62
C GLN A 84 -21.46 -3.97 2.08
N GLY A 85 -21.45 -5.27 2.39
CA GLY A 85 -21.47 -5.77 3.76
C GLY A 85 -20.13 -5.56 4.48
N ASN A 86 -19.02 -5.57 3.74
CA ASN A 86 -17.69 -5.33 4.29
C ASN A 86 -17.40 -3.84 4.47
N TYR A 87 -17.79 -2.99 3.54
CA TYR A 87 -17.64 -1.54 3.66
C TYR A 87 -18.69 -0.83 2.81
N SER A 88 -19.40 0.13 3.41
CA SER A 88 -20.43 0.91 2.73
C SER A 88 -19.83 2.24 2.26
N PHE A 89 -19.62 2.34 0.96
CA PHE A 89 -19.08 3.56 0.35
C PHE A 89 -20.14 4.67 0.28
N GLN A 90 -19.73 5.90 0.53
CA GLN A 90 -20.57 7.09 0.56
C GLN A 90 -20.11 8.05 -0.53
N GLU A 91 -21.05 8.80 -1.10
CA GLU A 91 -20.73 9.82 -2.10
C GLU A 91 -19.97 10.99 -1.48
N ASN A 92 -19.32 11.80 -2.33
CA ASN A 92 -18.56 13.01 -1.94
C ASN A 92 -17.27 12.78 -1.13
N HIS A 93 -16.87 11.53 -0.91
CA HIS A 93 -15.61 11.19 -0.27
C HIS A 93 -14.57 10.73 -1.29
N LEU A 94 -13.32 11.14 -1.09
CA LEU A 94 -12.18 10.61 -1.84
C LEU A 94 -11.64 9.40 -1.07
N TYR A 95 -11.72 8.24 -1.70
CA TYR A 95 -11.23 7.00 -1.12
C TYR A 95 -9.82 6.69 -1.59
N SER A 96 -9.06 6.06 -0.71
CA SER A 96 -7.80 5.39 -1.00
C SER A 96 -7.92 3.92 -0.57
N MET A 97 -7.77 3.01 -1.52
CA MET A 97 -7.70 1.57 -1.30
C MET A 97 -6.28 1.08 -1.52
N ARG A 98 -5.60 0.65 -0.45
CA ARG A 98 -4.23 0.13 -0.46
C ARG A 98 -4.22 -1.36 -0.19
N LEU A 99 -3.86 -2.16 -1.19
CA LEU A 99 -3.75 -3.61 -1.11
C LEU A 99 -2.30 -4.02 -0.90
N ASN A 100 -2.03 -4.75 0.17
CA ASN A 100 -0.72 -5.31 0.49
C ASN A 100 -0.61 -6.76 -0.01
N PHE A 101 0.54 -7.06 -0.59
CA PHE A 101 0.99 -8.41 -0.88
C PHE A 101 2.16 -8.76 0.04
N ILE A 102 2.18 -10.02 0.47
CA ILE A 102 3.28 -10.60 1.22
C ILE A 102 3.88 -11.79 0.44
N PRO A 103 5.19 -12.04 0.57
CA PRO A 103 5.81 -13.25 0.03
C PRO A 103 5.18 -14.52 0.61
N ILE A 104 5.07 -15.57 -0.20
CA ILE A 104 4.60 -16.90 0.25
C ILE A 104 5.72 -17.65 0.98
N GLU A 105 6.94 -17.60 0.43
CA GLU A 105 8.11 -18.27 1.00
C GLU A 105 8.81 -17.37 2.03
N LYS A 106 9.50 -18.01 3.00
CA LYS A 106 10.27 -17.30 4.03
C LYS A 106 11.45 -16.57 3.39
N ARG A 107 11.70 -15.36 3.89
CA ARG A 107 12.71 -14.42 3.40
C ARG A 107 14.12 -15.02 3.48
N GLU A 108 14.81 -15.17 2.36
CA GLU A 108 16.27 -15.40 2.34
C GLU A 108 17.05 -14.08 2.33
N ASN A 109 16.51 -13.01 1.73
CA ASN A 109 17.15 -11.70 1.63
C ASN A 109 16.14 -10.57 1.92
N LEU A 110 16.56 -9.56 2.69
CA LEU A 110 15.70 -8.44 3.09
C LEU A 110 15.38 -7.46 1.95
N GLN A 111 16.27 -7.35 0.95
CA GLN A 111 16.11 -6.43 -0.19
C GLN A 111 15.24 -7.02 -1.32
N ASP A 112 15.19 -8.35 -1.46
CA ASP A 112 14.38 -9.03 -2.49
C ASP A 112 12.88 -9.13 -2.11
N ALA A 113 12.53 -8.69 -0.89
CA ALA A 113 11.28 -9.06 -0.21
C ALA A 113 10.48 -7.86 0.33
N SER A 114 10.68 -6.65 -0.21
CA SER A 114 9.75 -5.55 0.07
C SER A 114 8.40 -5.89 -0.54
N GLY A 115 7.45 -6.28 0.33
CA GLY A 115 6.07 -6.60 -0.05
C GLY A 115 5.50 -5.50 -0.93
N ARG A 116 4.87 -5.92 -2.02
CA ARG A 116 4.30 -4.99 -2.98
C ARG A 116 2.99 -4.45 -2.44
N ALA A 117 2.74 -3.18 -2.68
CA ALA A 117 1.44 -2.60 -2.41
C ALA A 117 0.88 -1.96 -3.67
N PHE A 118 -0.43 -2.07 -3.85
CA PHE A 118 -1.17 -1.39 -4.90
C PHE A 118 -2.09 -0.37 -4.27
N ILE A 119 -2.19 0.83 -4.84
CA ILE A 119 -3.03 1.90 -4.33
C ILE A 119 -3.96 2.42 -5.41
N ALA A 120 -5.25 2.46 -5.09
CA ALA A 120 -6.28 3.06 -5.93
C ALA A 120 -6.90 4.26 -5.22
N HIS A 121 -7.03 5.35 -5.96
CA HIS A 121 -7.78 6.53 -5.52
C HIS A 121 -9.00 6.69 -6.40
N PHE A 122 -10.17 6.89 -5.80
CA PHE A 122 -11.41 7.05 -6.52
C PHE A 122 -12.46 7.78 -5.68
N LYS A 123 -13.41 8.41 -6.35
CA LYS A 123 -14.68 8.82 -5.75
C LYS A 123 -15.79 7.89 -6.19
N VAL A 124 -16.83 7.84 -5.38
CA VAL A 124 -17.99 7.00 -5.64
C VAL A 124 -19.19 7.89 -5.96
N LYS A 125 -19.92 7.56 -7.02
CA LYS A 125 -21.20 8.15 -7.38
C LYS A 125 -22.27 7.06 -7.42
N LYS A 126 -23.41 7.27 -6.76
CA LYS A 126 -24.53 6.32 -6.78
C LYS A 126 -25.40 6.58 -8.00
N LEU A 127 -25.61 5.57 -8.83
CA LEU A 127 -26.50 5.60 -9.98
C LEU A 127 -27.44 4.39 -9.89
N ASN A 128 -28.74 4.66 -9.70
CA ASN A 128 -29.80 3.63 -9.68
C ASN A 128 -29.52 2.41 -8.78
N GLY A 129 -28.89 2.62 -7.62
CA GLY A 129 -28.58 1.55 -6.66
C GLY A 129 -27.23 0.84 -6.89
N SER A 130 -26.49 1.21 -7.94
CA SER A 130 -25.11 0.78 -8.18
C SER A 130 -24.12 1.93 -8.00
N TYR A 131 -22.82 1.62 -8.05
CA TYR A 131 -21.76 2.62 -8.01
C TYR A 131 -21.11 2.82 -9.37
N ASP A 132 -20.77 4.07 -9.62
CA ASP A 132 -19.86 4.51 -10.67
C ASP A 132 -18.65 5.17 -10.01
N LEU A 133 -17.47 5.01 -10.62
CA LEU A 133 -16.21 5.50 -10.05
C LEU A 133 -15.67 6.68 -10.87
N LEU A 134 -15.28 7.73 -10.16
CA LEU A 134 -14.74 8.99 -10.72
C LEU A 134 -13.29 9.20 -10.30
#